data_AF-A0A353TZX0-F1
#
_entry.id   AF-A0A353TZX0-F1
#
_cell.length_a   1.000
_cell.length_b   1.000
_cell.length_c   1.000
_cell.angle_alpha   90.00
_cell.angle_beta   90.00
_cell.angle_gamma   90.00
#
_symmetry.space_group_name_H-M   'P 1'
#
loop_
_entity.id
_entity.type
_entity.pdbx_description
1 polymer ?
#
loop_
_entity_poly.entity_id
_entity_poly.type
_entity_poly.pdbx_seq_one_letter_code
_entity_poly.pdbx_strand_id
1 'polypeptide(L)'
;GELEQLLPELKKLYNLALDGKLLIEEGVEDIHSQVEMLLTEALGETGKKIHSGRSRNDQVLLDLKLYARHRIMQIAEAVGELFVALQKRSEAHKNDLM
;
A
#
# COMPACT_ATOMS: atom_id res chain seq x y z
N GLY A 1 -2.76 26.61 -4.36
CA GLY A 1 -1.81 26.07 -5.37
C GLY A 1 -2.16 24.64 -5.72
N GLU A 2 -1.59 24.07 -6.80
CA GLU A 2 -1.93 22.71 -7.29
C GLU A 2 -1.85 21.63 -6.18
N LEU A 3 -0.83 21.70 -5.31
CA LEU A 3 -0.68 20.80 -4.17
C LEU A 3 -1.85 20.85 -3.17
N GLU A 4 -2.38 22.05 -2.91
CA GLU A 4 -3.51 22.23 -1.97
C GLU A 4 -4.81 21.63 -2.49
N GLN A 5 -4.90 21.42 -3.82
CA GLN A 5 -6.03 20.75 -4.46
C GLN A 5 -5.80 19.23 -4.54
N LEU A 6 -4.61 18.80 -4.94
CA LEU A 6 -4.28 17.37 -5.12
C LEU A 6 -4.23 16.59 -3.80
N LEU A 7 -3.64 17.15 -2.75
CA LEU A 7 -3.40 16.40 -1.51
C LEU A 7 -4.71 15.99 -0.80
N PRO A 8 -5.73 16.86 -0.65
CA PRO A 8 -7.02 16.45 -0.10
C PRO A 8 -7.70 15.37 -0.93
N GLU A 9 -7.64 15.47 -2.27
CA GLU A 9 -8.29 14.50 -3.15
C GLU A 9 -7.61 13.13 -3.10
N LEU A 10 -6.28 13.09 -3.12
CA LEU A 10 -5.51 11.87 -2.90
C LEU A 10 -5.83 11.22 -1.55
N LYS A 11 -6.03 12.00 -0.48
CA LYS A 11 -6.45 11.48 0.83
C LYS A 11 -7.85 10.88 0.80
N LYS A 12 -8.78 11.43 0.02
CA LYS A 12 -10.11 10.83 -0.18
C LYS A 12 -9.99 9.48 -0.89
N LEU A 13 -9.22 9.41 -1.98
CA LEU A 13 -8.97 8.16 -2.71
C LEU A 13 -8.31 7.11 -1.82
N TYR A 14 -7.36 7.52 -0.98
CA TYR A 14 -6.75 6.65 0.02
C TYR A 14 -7.76 6.06 1.00
N ASN A 15 -8.68 6.88 1.53
CA ASN A 15 -9.74 6.39 2.42
C ASN A 15 -10.71 5.45 1.68
N LEU A 16 -11.05 5.72 0.42
CA LEU A 16 -11.85 4.80 -0.40
C LEU A 16 -11.13 3.46 -0.60
N ALA A 17 -9.80 3.47 -0.78
CA ALA A 17 -9.02 2.25 -0.88
C ALA A 17 -9.03 1.45 0.43
N LEU A 18 -8.90 2.12 1.58
CA LEU A 18 -8.99 1.47 2.90
C LEU A 18 -10.37 0.84 3.13
N ASP A 19 -11.43 1.49 2.66
CA ASP A 19 -12.80 0.97 2.72
C ASP A 19 -13.08 -0.15 1.71
N GLY A 20 -12.12 -0.48 0.81
CA GLY A 20 -12.32 -1.44 -0.27
C GLY A 20 -13.26 -0.95 -1.39
N LYS A 21 -13.47 0.37 -1.49
CA LYS A 21 -14.38 1.02 -2.45
C LYS A 21 -13.67 1.63 -3.65
N LEU A 22 -12.34 1.70 -3.62
CA LEU A 22 -11.56 2.10 -4.79
C LEU A 22 -11.44 0.89 -5.73
N LEU A 23 -12.29 0.85 -6.74
CA LEU A 23 -12.34 -0.21 -7.75
C LEU A 23 -11.70 0.27 -9.05
N ILE A 24 -11.09 -0.66 -9.78
CA ILE A 24 -10.62 -0.40 -11.14
C ILE A 24 -11.83 -0.56 -12.07
N GLU A 25 -12.20 0.52 -12.75
CA GLU A 25 -13.35 0.54 -13.66
C GLU A 25 -13.08 -0.24 -14.94
N GLU A 26 -14.15 -0.67 -15.59
CA GLU A 26 -14.06 -1.40 -16.86
C GLU A 26 -13.41 -0.50 -17.94
N GLY A 27 -12.37 -1.03 -18.59
CA GLY A 27 -11.59 -0.28 -19.59
C GLY A 27 -10.40 0.50 -19.01
N VAL A 28 -10.21 0.49 -17.69
CA VAL A 28 -9.01 1.06 -17.04
C VAL A 28 -7.94 -0.02 -16.89
N GLU A 29 -6.73 0.28 -17.34
CA GLU A 29 -5.62 -0.70 -17.39
C GLU A 29 -5.13 -1.13 -16.00
N ASP A 30 -4.86 -0.16 -15.13
CA ASP A 30 -4.21 -0.38 -13.84
C ASP A 30 -4.67 0.63 -12.78
N ILE A 31 -4.23 0.41 -11.53
CA ILE A 31 -4.57 1.27 -10.40
C ILE A 31 -4.07 2.70 -10.57
N HIS A 32 -2.92 2.89 -11.23
CA HIS A 32 -2.37 4.21 -11.42
C HIS A 32 -3.20 5.02 -12.42
N SER A 33 -3.71 4.37 -13.48
CA SER A 33 -4.64 4.96 -14.45
C SER A 33 -5.98 5.27 -13.80
N GLN A 34 -6.46 4.41 -12.91
CA GLN A 34 -7.68 4.67 -12.13
C GLN A 34 -7.53 5.93 -11.27
N VAL A 35 -6.42 6.07 -10.55
CA VAL A 35 -6.16 7.25 -9.70
C VAL A 35 -6.06 8.51 -10.55
N GLU A 36 -5.37 8.46 -11.69
CA GLU A 36 -5.25 9.59 -12.60
C GLU A 36 -6.60 10.02 -13.18
N MET A 37 -7.43 9.05 -13.61
CA MET A 37 -8.78 9.31 -14.11
C MET A 37 -9.63 10.00 -13.05
N LEU A 38 -9.72 9.44 -11.84
CA LEU A 38 -10.51 10.01 -10.74
C LEU A 38 -10.03 11.41 -10.32
N LEU A 39 -8.71 11.64 -10.29
CA LEU A 39 -8.17 12.97 -10.03
C LEU A 39 -8.51 13.96 -11.15
N THR A 40 -8.48 13.50 -12.40
CA THR A 40 -8.83 14.31 -13.57
C THR A 40 -10.32 14.67 -13.59
N GLU A 41 -11.19 13.75 -13.22
CA GLU A 41 -12.62 14.01 -13.09
C GLU A 41 -12.92 15.03 -11.98
N ALA A 42 -12.23 14.90 -10.84
CA ALA A 42 -12.43 15.79 -9.70
C ALA A 42 -11.82 17.18 -9.87
N LEU A 43 -10.65 17.29 -10.50
CA LEU A 43 -9.82 18.51 -10.50
C LEU A 43 -9.46 19.03 -11.91
N GLY A 44 -9.94 18.38 -12.97
CA GLY A 44 -9.65 18.75 -14.35
C GLY A 44 -8.16 18.68 -14.69
N GLU A 45 -7.64 19.74 -15.32
CA GLU A 45 -6.24 19.82 -15.74
C GLU A 45 -5.23 19.70 -14.59
N THR A 46 -5.60 20.13 -13.37
CA THR A 46 -4.74 19.94 -12.19
C THR A 46 -4.56 18.44 -11.87
N GLY A 47 -5.62 17.64 -12.06
CA GLY A 47 -5.60 16.19 -11.84
C GLY A 47 -4.66 15.47 -12.80
N LYS A 48 -4.75 15.79 -14.11
CA LYS A 48 -3.87 15.24 -15.14
C LYS A 48 -2.39 15.47 -14.83
N LYS A 49 -2.03 16.61 -14.23
CA LYS A 49 -0.64 16.93 -13.95
C LYS A 49 0.05 15.99 -12.95
N ILE A 50 -0.66 15.10 -12.25
CA ILE A 50 -0.07 14.17 -11.26
C ILE A 50 1.03 13.27 -11.84
N HIS A 51 0.96 12.96 -13.14
CA HIS A 51 1.95 12.13 -13.83
C HIS A 51 3.09 12.94 -14.47
N SER A 52 3.06 14.28 -14.39
CA SER A 52 4.06 15.15 -15.03
C SER A 52 5.46 14.83 -14.53
N GLY A 53 6.35 14.45 -15.45
CA GLY A 53 7.74 14.11 -15.15
C GLY A 53 7.92 12.74 -14.46
N ARG A 54 6.93 11.85 -14.49
CA ARG A 54 7.02 10.50 -13.90
C ARG A 54 6.94 9.40 -14.96
N SER A 55 7.73 8.34 -14.78
CA SER A 55 7.67 7.10 -15.57
C SER A 55 6.79 6.07 -14.87
N ARG A 56 5.91 5.38 -15.61
CA ARG A 56 5.07 4.30 -15.06
C ARG A 56 5.94 3.17 -14.50
N ASN A 57 7.03 2.80 -15.17
CA ASN A 57 7.93 1.73 -14.72
C ASN A 57 8.57 2.06 -13.36
N ASP A 58 8.96 3.32 -13.15
CA ASP A 58 9.56 3.75 -11.90
C ASP A 58 8.53 3.81 -10.76
N GLN A 59 7.29 4.23 -11.06
CA GLN A 59 6.19 4.19 -10.10
C GLN A 59 5.91 2.76 -9.63
N VAL A 60 5.71 1.84 -10.57
CA VAL A 60 5.45 0.43 -10.27
C VAL A 60 6.58 -0.18 -9.44
N LEU A 61 7.84 0.08 -9.82
CA LEU A 61 9.00 -0.44 -9.08
C LEU A 61 9.07 0.12 -7.65
N LEU A 62 8.80 1.41 -7.45
CA LEU A 62 8.78 2.03 -6.14
C LEU A 62 7.67 1.43 -5.26
N ASP A 63 6.47 1.31 -5.80
CA ASP A 63 5.30 0.77 -5.09
C ASP A 63 5.53 -0.68 -4.65
N LEU A 64 6.08 -1.52 -5.55
CA LEU A 64 6.47 -2.89 -5.22
C LEU A 64 7.52 -2.95 -4.10
N LYS A 65 8.53 -2.06 -4.12
CA LYS A 65 9.55 -1.99 -3.07
C LYS A 65 8.97 -1.58 -1.72
N LEU A 66 8.09 -0.57 -1.70
CA LEU A 66 7.43 -0.10 -0.49
C LEU A 66 6.53 -1.19 0.10
N TYR A 67 5.74 -1.85 -0.74
CA TYR A 67 4.90 -2.98 -0.36
C TYR A 67 5.73 -4.14 0.20
N ALA A 68 6.76 -4.58 -0.54
CA ALA A 68 7.62 -5.68 -0.12
C ALA A 68 8.29 -5.38 1.23
N ARG A 69 8.82 -4.16 1.42
CA ARG A 69 9.42 -3.73 2.69
C ARG A 69 8.41 -3.84 3.84
N HIS A 70 7.18 -3.35 3.65
CA HIS A 70 6.14 -3.44 4.67
C HIS A 70 5.80 -4.89 5.02
N ARG A 71 5.61 -5.76 4.02
CA ARG A 71 5.31 -7.18 4.22
C ARG A 71 6.46 -7.92 4.91
N ILE A 72 7.71 -7.62 4.56
CA ILE A 72 8.90 -8.21 5.20
C ILE A 72 8.94 -7.85 6.69
N MET A 73 8.63 -6.60 7.05
CA MET A 73 8.58 -6.18 8.46
C MET A 73 7.53 -6.96 9.25
N GLN A 74 6.33 -7.13 8.69
CA GLN A 74 5.27 -7.94 9.33
C GLN A 74 5.67 -9.40 9.51
N ILE A 75 6.33 -10.00 8.51
CA ILE A 75 6.82 -11.38 8.60
C ILE A 75 7.89 -11.50 9.69
N ALA A 76 8.84 -10.57 9.75
CA ALA A 76 9.89 -10.57 10.76
C ALA A 76 9.32 -10.47 12.19
N GLU A 77 8.30 -9.63 12.39
CA GLU A 77 7.57 -9.52 13.65
C GLU A 77 6.89 -10.84 14.04
N ALA A 78 6.10 -11.41 13.13
CA ALA A 78 5.41 -12.68 13.36
C ALA A 78 6.38 -13.84 13.65
N VAL A 79 7.53 -13.88 12.96
CA VAL A 79 8.60 -14.85 13.25
C VAL A 79 9.16 -14.63 14.66
N GLY A 80 9.37 -13.38 15.07
CA GLY A 80 9.78 -13.06 16.44
C GLY A 80 8.77 -13.54 17.49
N GLU A 81 7.48 -13.32 17.27
CA GLU A 81 6.41 -13.81 18.15
C GLU A 81 6.40 -15.35 18.24
N LEU A 82 6.59 -16.03 17.11
CA LEU A 82 6.70 -17.49 17.08
C LEU A 82 7.90 -17.98 17.90
N PHE A 83 9.07 -17.35 17.78
CA PHE A 83 10.23 -17.70 18.59
C PHE A 83 9.95 -17.55 20.09
N VAL A 84 9.30 -16.46 20.51
CA VAL A 84 8.89 -16.26 21.90
C VAL A 84 7.94 -17.37 22.36
N ALA A 85 6.96 -17.74 21.54
CA ALA A 85 6.03 -18.82 21.86
C ALA A 85 6.72 -20.18 22.01
N LEU A 86 7.65 -20.50 21.11
CA LEU A 86 8.43 -21.73 21.15
C LEU A 86 9.36 -21.78 22.37
N GLN A 87 10.02 -20.68 22.71
CA GLN A 87 10.84 -20.59 23.92
C GLN A 87 10.02 -20.81 25.19
N LYS A 88 8.84 -20.19 25.30
CA LYS A 88 7.92 -20.42 26.42
C LYS A 88 7.51 -21.88 26.56
N ARG A 89 7.22 -22.54 25.43
CA ARG A 89 6.89 -23.97 25.41
C ARG A 89 8.09 -24.82 25.81
N SER A 90 9.27 -24.53 25.27
CA SER A 90 10.51 -25.22 25.64
C SER A 90 10.78 -25.15 27.14
N GLU A 91 10.63 -23.97 27.75
CA GLU A 91 10.86 -23.79 29.19
C GLU A 91 9.83 -24.55 30.04
N ALA A 92 8.56 -24.57 29.61
CA ALA A 92 7.50 -25.29 30.30
C ALA A 92 7.72 -26.82 30.33
N HIS A 93 8.34 -27.38 29.30
CA HIS A 93 8.58 -28.81 29.13
C HIS A 93 10.03 -29.24 29.44
N LYS A 94 10.83 -28.39 30.07
CA LYS A 94 12.28 -28.62 30.27
C LYS A 94 12.64 -29.90 31.05
N ASN A 95 11.71 -30.45 31.81
CA ASN A 95 11.90 -31.63 32.64
C ASN A 95 11.12 -32.85 32.11
N ASP A 96 10.42 -32.69 30.99
CA ASP A 96 9.68 -33.78 30.40
C ASP A 96 10.68 -34.70 29.70
N LEU A 97 10.70 -35.97 30.11
CA LEU A 97 11.45 -37.02 29.43
C LEU A 97 10.54 -37.58 28.34
N MET A 98 11.09 -37.78 27.13
CA MET A 98 10.37 -38.36 25.98
C MET A 98 9.74 -39.71 26.31
#